data_AF-A0A2D8M0F3-F1
#
_entry.id   AF-A0A2D8M0F3-F1
#
_cell.length_a   1.000
_cell.length_b   1.000
_cell.length_c   1.000
_cell.angle_alpha   90.00
_cell.angle_beta   90.00
_cell.angle_gamma   90.00
#
_symmetry.space_group_name_H-M   'P 1'
#
loop_
_entity.id
_entity.type
_entity.pdbx_description
1 polymer ?
#
loop_
_entity_poly.entity_id
_entity_poly.type
_entity_poly.pdbx_seq_one_letter_code
_entity_poly.pdbx_strand_id
1 'polypeptide(L)'
;MAGFLESVIGNDYMPHGYCFLWQPELLWLHALSDLIIAIAYFSIPISIGVVLYKRKKAIPFYWLFGLFAGFIFLCGLTHIVEMISIWKAFYYIEGLLKLLTAALSIATALLVFPLIPVLLDKFEDLANMEARDKDENEAS
;
A
#
# COMPACT_ATOMS: atom_id res chain seq x y z
N MET A 1 12.46 -30.71 2.17
CA MET A 1 11.61 -29.64 2.71
C MET A 1 12.29 -28.83 3.82
N ALA A 2 13.18 -29.41 4.63
CA ALA A 2 13.99 -28.68 5.63
C ALA A 2 14.94 -27.64 5.01
N GLY A 3 15.70 -27.98 3.96
CA GLY A 3 16.67 -27.06 3.34
C GLY A 3 16.08 -25.80 2.69
N PHE A 4 14.82 -25.82 2.24
CA PHE A 4 14.15 -24.61 1.72
C PHE A 4 13.77 -23.66 2.86
N LEU A 5 13.21 -24.19 3.95
CA LEU A 5 12.92 -23.39 5.14
C LEU A 5 14.20 -22.85 5.78
N GLU A 6 15.28 -23.64 5.77
CA GLU A 6 16.61 -23.21 6.20
C GLU A 6 17.13 -22.07 5.31
N SER A 7 16.99 -22.14 3.98
CA SER A 7 17.42 -21.04 3.09
C SER A 7 16.54 -19.78 3.18
N VAL A 8 15.27 -19.93 3.56
CA VAL A 8 14.33 -18.81 3.75
C VAL A 8 14.58 -18.07 5.08
N ILE A 9 15.13 -18.76 6.09
CA ILE A 9 15.38 -18.22 7.44
C ILE A 9 16.89 -18.03 7.72
N GLY A 10 17.72 -18.63 6.88
CA GLY A 10 19.16 -18.79 7.02
C GLY A 10 19.94 -17.53 6.69
N ASN A 11 21.11 -17.43 7.29
CA ASN A 11 22.03 -16.29 7.17
C ASN A 11 23.11 -16.54 6.12
N ASP A 12 22.87 -17.43 5.16
CA ASP A 12 23.86 -17.84 4.16
C ASP A 12 24.18 -16.72 3.15
N TYR A 13 23.37 -15.65 3.16
CA TYR A 13 23.57 -14.47 2.34
C TYR A 13 24.15 -13.31 3.14
N MET A 14 24.97 -12.50 2.47
CA MET A 14 25.57 -11.32 3.08
C MET A 14 24.49 -10.26 3.37
N PRO A 15 24.34 -9.78 4.62
CA PRO A 15 23.31 -8.80 4.97
C PRO A 15 23.60 -7.43 4.35
N HIS A 16 22.56 -6.59 4.19
CA HIS A 16 22.67 -5.28 3.53
C HIS A 16 23.69 -4.35 4.20
N GLY A 17 24.01 -4.56 5.48
CA GLY A 17 25.07 -3.82 6.17
C GLY A 17 26.43 -3.87 5.47
N TYR A 18 26.76 -4.95 4.75
CA TYR A 18 27.98 -5.02 3.94
C TYR A 18 27.95 -4.13 2.71
N CYS A 19 26.79 -3.97 2.07
CA CYS A 19 26.60 -3.02 0.97
C CYS A 19 26.79 -1.57 1.44
N PHE A 20 26.45 -1.29 2.71
CA PHE A 20 26.68 0.02 3.34
C PHE A 20 28.07 0.16 3.99
N LEU A 21 28.99 -0.78 3.75
CA LEU A 21 30.33 -0.80 4.35
C LEU A 21 30.33 -0.69 5.89
N TRP A 22 29.21 -1.06 6.54
CA TRP A 22 28.97 -0.84 7.96
C TRP A 22 29.15 0.61 8.44
N GLN A 23 28.94 1.59 7.54
CA GLN A 23 28.99 3.00 7.91
C GLN A 23 27.78 3.35 8.80
N PRO A 24 28.00 3.74 10.07
CA PRO A 24 26.92 3.88 11.03
C PRO A 24 25.93 4.98 10.65
N GLU A 25 26.41 6.07 10.03
CA GLU A 25 25.54 7.17 9.58
C GLU A 25 24.53 6.72 8.53
N LEU A 26 24.97 5.93 7.55
CA LEU A 26 24.13 5.44 6.46
C LEU A 26 23.16 4.35 6.94
N LEU A 27 23.64 3.46 7.83
CA LEU A 27 22.82 2.44 8.48
C LEU A 27 21.66 3.04 9.27
N TRP A 28 21.95 4.02 10.14
CA TRP A 28 20.91 4.68 10.94
C TRP A 28 19.94 5.48 10.08
N LEU A 29 20.43 6.13 9.03
CA LEU A 29 19.58 6.86 8.09
C LEU A 29 18.56 5.94 7.42
N HIS A 30 19.01 4.81 6.88
CA HIS A 30 18.12 3.84 6.24
C HIS A 30 17.17 3.19 7.25
N ALA A 31 17.68 2.68 8.38
CA ALA A 31 16.86 2.03 9.39
C ALA A 31 15.79 2.97 9.98
N LEU A 32 16.13 4.22 10.27
CA LEU A 32 15.16 5.19 10.79
C LEU A 32 14.15 5.62 9.73
N SER A 33 14.59 5.81 8.49
CA SER A 33 13.70 6.13 7.37
C SER A 33 12.68 5.02 7.15
N ASP A 34 13.13 3.76 7.09
CA ASP A 34 12.26 2.60 6.92
C ASP A 34 11.29 2.44 8.10
N LEU A 35 11.74 2.72 9.32
CA LEU A 35 10.87 2.69 10.50
C LEU A 35 9.77 3.76 10.43
N ILE A 36 10.13 5.00 10.07
CA ILE A 36 9.17 6.11 9.94
C ILE A 36 8.15 5.80 8.83
N ILE A 37 8.63 5.30 7.69
CA ILE A 37 7.76 4.92 6.56
C ILE A 37 6.85 3.77 6.96
N ALA A 38 7.37 2.74 7.63
CA ALA A 38 6.56 1.63 8.12
C ALA A 38 5.44 2.13 9.02
N ILE A 39 5.75 2.97 10.02
CA ILE A 39 4.73 3.55 10.93
C ILE A 39 3.65 4.31 10.15
N ALA A 40 4.05 5.16 9.20
CA ALA A 40 3.10 5.88 8.35
C ALA A 40 2.23 4.91 7.53
N TYR A 41 2.83 3.86 6.97
CA TYR A 41 2.18 2.89 6.10
C TYR A 41 1.30 1.89 6.87
N PHE A 42 1.47 1.74 8.19
CA PHE A 42 0.48 1.05 9.03
C PHE A 42 -0.65 1.99 9.47
N SER A 43 -0.38 3.28 9.67
CA SER A 43 -1.39 4.26 10.10
C SER A 43 -2.46 4.53 9.03
N ILE A 44 -2.06 4.62 7.75
CA ILE A 44 -2.95 4.84 6.61
C ILE A 44 -4.03 3.74 6.48
N PRO A 45 -3.69 2.44 6.38
CA PRO A 45 -4.68 1.37 6.24
C PRO A 45 -5.57 1.24 7.48
N ILE A 46 -5.06 1.53 8.69
CA ILE A 46 -5.91 1.60 9.89
C ILE A 46 -6.98 2.68 9.72
N SER A 47 -6.58 3.87 9.28
CA SER A 47 -7.50 5.00 9.09
C SER A 47 -8.54 4.70 8.02
N ILE A 48 -8.13 4.13 6.88
CA ILE A 48 -9.03 3.66 5.83
C ILE A 48 -9.97 2.57 6.35
N GLY A 49 -9.45 1.60 7.11
CA GLY A 49 -10.24 0.52 7.71
C GLY A 49 -11.33 1.03 8.65
N VAL A 50 -11.04 2.02 9.48
CA VAL A 50 -12.03 2.65 10.37
C VAL A 50 -13.15 3.33 9.57
N VAL A 51 -12.80 4.07 8.51
CA VAL A 51 -13.78 4.74 7.63
C VAL A 51 -14.65 3.71 6.91
N LEU A 52 -14.04 2.67 6.34
CA LEU A 52 -14.75 1.60 5.66
C LEU A 52 -15.69 0.85 6.60
N TYR A 53 -15.25 0.54 7.83
CA TYR A 53 -16.10 -0.13 8.81
C TYR A 53 -17.34 0.72 9.17
N LYS A 54 -17.15 2.03 9.38
CA LYS A 54 -18.23 2.94 9.78
C LYS A 54 -19.15 3.37 8.63
N ARG A 55 -18.65 3.43 7.39
CA ARG A 55 -19.35 4.05 6.25
C ARG A 55 -19.45 3.16 5.01
N LYS A 56 -19.23 1.84 5.15
CA LYS A 56 -19.28 0.87 4.03
C LYS A 56 -20.46 1.05 3.07
N LYS A 57 -21.67 1.29 3.61
CA LYS A 57 -22.90 1.42 2.82
C LYS A 57 -23.02 2.73 2.05
N ALA A 58 -22.30 3.77 2.46
CA ALA A 58 -22.35 5.10 1.84
C ALA A 58 -21.24 5.32 0.81
N ILE A 59 -20.18 4.50 0.82
CA ILE A 59 -19.00 4.67 -0.03
C ILE A 59 -19.14 3.75 -1.26
N PRO A 60 -19.35 4.30 -2.47
CA PRO A 60 -19.30 3.51 -3.69
C PRO A 60 -17.89 2.96 -3.88
N PHE A 61 -17.78 1.75 -4.42
CA PHE A 61 -16.48 1.08 -4.67
C PHE A 61 -15.61 0.90 -3.42
N TYR A 62 -16.21 0.68 -2.24
CA TYR A 62 -15.49 0.42 -0.97
C TYR A 62 -14.40 -0.66 -1.06
N TRP A 63 -14.54 -1.62 -1.98
CA TRP A 63 -13.55 -2.69 -2.21
C TRP A 63 -12.21 -2.13 -2.74
N LEU A 64 -12.24 -1.03 -3.50
CA LEU A 64 -11.03 -0.40 -4.04
C LEU A 64 -10.17 0.18 -2.91
N PHE A 65 -10.81 0.83 -1.94
CA PHE A 65 -10.14 1.31 -0.73
C PHE A 65 -9.55 0.16 0.09
N GLY A 66 -10.20 -1.00 0.11
CA GLY A 66 -9.66 -2.21 0.72
C GLY A 66 -8.41 -2.73 0.02
N LEU A 67 -8.41 -2.79 -1.31
CA LEU A 67 -7.23 -3.16 -2.11
C LEU A 67 -6.08 -2.16 -1.91
N PHE A 68 -6.38 -0.87 -1.92
CA PHE A 68 -5.39 0.18 -1.69
C PHE A 68 -4.79 0.09 -0.28
N ALA A 69 -5.63 -0.10 0.74
CA ALA A 69 -5.16 -0.33 2.11
C ALA A 69 -4.26 -1.58 2.21
N GLY A 70 -4.65 -2.68 1.56
CA GLY A 70 -3.83 -3.90 1.51
C GLY A 70 -2.48 -3.69 0.82
N PHE A 71 -2.46 -2.95 -0.30
CA PHE A 71 -1.23 -2.59 -1.01
C PHE A 71 -0.29 -1.76 -0.12
N ILE A 72 -0.79 -0.70 0.51
CA ILE A 72 0.01 0.15 1.41
C ILE A 72 0.53 -0.64 2.61
N PHE A 73 -0.29 -1.53 3.18
CA PHE A 73 0.12 -2.40 4.27
C PHE A 73 1.27 -3.33 3.88
N LEU A 74 1.22 -3.94 2.69
CA LEU A 74 2.30 -4.79 2.18
C LEU A 74 3.58 -4.00 1.92
N CYS A 75 3.49 -2.78 1.39
CA CYS A 75 4.64 -1.88 1.30
C CYS A 75 5.23 -1.56 2.68
N GLY A 76 4.39 -1.38 3.71
CA GLY A 76 4.87 -1.18 5.08
C GLY A 76 5.63 -2.40 5.61
N LEU A 77 5.17 -3.61 5.28
CA LEU A 77 5.88 -4.85 5.62
C LEU A 77 7.22 -4.97 4.90
N THR A 78 7.33 -4.55 3.63
CA THR A 78 8.62 -4.58 2.93
C THR A 78 9.65 -3.69 3.62
N HIS A 79 9.27 -2.50 4.12
CA HIS A 79 10.19 -1.63 4.87
C HIS A 79 10.66 -2.24 6.20
N ILE A 80 9.78 -2.95 6.92
CA ILE A 80 10.20 -3.69 8.13
C ILE A 80 11.23 -4.76 7.78
N VAL A 81 11.00 -5.51 6.70
CA VAL A 81 11.92 -6.57 6.28
C VAL A 81 13.24 -5.99 5.75
N GLU A 82 13.22 -4.87 5.03
CA GLU A 82 14.42 -4.15 4.59
C GLU A 82 15.25 -3.65 5.79
N MET A 83 14.59 -3.04 6.78
CA MET A 83 15.22 -2.65 8.04
C MET A 83 15.89 -3.84 8.72
N ILE A 84 15.20 -4.98 8.86
CA ILE A 84 15.79 -6.20 9.47
C ILE A 84 16.92 -6.77 8.60
N SER A 85 16.83 -6.63 7.28
CA SER A 85 17.80 -7.14 6.29
C SER A 85 19.17 -6.48 6.36
N ILE A 86 19.25 -5.31 7.01
CA ILE A 86 20.52 -4.68 7.39
C ILE A 86 21.36 -5.60 8.28
N TRP A 87 20.73 -6.32 9.22
CA TRP A 87 21.40 -7.20 10.19
C TRP A 87 21.28 -8.68 9.85
N LYS A 88 20.18 -9.10 9.22
CA LYS A 88 19.91 -10.52 8.89
C LYS A 88 19.27 -10.66 7.52
N ALA A 89 19.95 -11.34 6.60
CA ALA A 89 19.63 -11.38 5.17
C ALA A 89 18.35 -12.18 4.82
N PHE A 90 17.16 -11.62 5.08
CA PHE A 90 15.87 -12.24 4.75
C PHE A 90 15.41 -11.97 3.30
N TYR A 91 16.30 -12.12 2.32
CA TYR A 91 16.04 -11.76 0.92
C TYR A 91 14.88 -12.52 0.28
N TYR A 92 14.65 -13.78 0.67
CA TYR A 92 13.51 -14.55 0.16
C TYR A 92 12.16 -14.00 0.62
N ILE A 93 12.07 -13.57 1.89
CA ILE A 93 10.84 -12.98 2.45
C ILE A 93 10.60 -11.62 1.82
N GLU A 94 11.66 -10.81 1.68
CA GLU A 94 11.62 -9.52 1.01
C GLU A 94 11.13 -9.65 -0.44
N GLY A 95 11.72 -10.58 -1.20
CA GLY A 95 11.34 -10.86 -2.58
C GLY A 95 9.89 -11.34 -2.72
N LEU A 96 9.42 -12.20 -1.80
CA LEU A 96 8.04 -12.66 -1.80
C LEU A 96 7.06 -11.51 -1.50
N LEU A 97 7.37 -10.66 -0.52
CA LEU A 97 6.54 -9.49 -0.21
C LEU A 97 6.51 -8.49 -1.37
N LYS A 98 7.65 -8.26 -2.04
CA LYS A 98 7.72 -7.42 -3.25
C LYS A 98 6.88 -8.02 -4.38
N LEU A 99 6.90 -9.34 -4.56
CA LEU A 99 6.08 -10.02 -5.56
C LEU A 99 4.59 -9.91 -5.25
N LEU A 100 4.18 -10.10 -3.99
CA LEU A 100 2.78 -9.91 -3.57
C LEU A 100 2.32 -8.46 -3.76
N THR A 101 3.19 -7.51 -3.42
CA THR A 101 2.95 -6.07 -3.60
C THR A 101 2.78 -5.73 -5.08
N ALA A 102 3.64 -6.26 -5.95
CA ALA A 102 3.54 -6.08 -7.39
C ALA A 102 2.25 -6.70 -7.97
N ALA A 103 1.90 -7.91 -7.54
CA ALA A 103 0.67 -8.58 -7.97
C ALA A 103 -0.58 -7.77 -7.58
N LEU A 104 -0.63 -7.25 -6.34
CA LEU A 104 -1.72 -6.38 -5.90
C LEU A 104 -1.73 -5.05 -6.63
N SER A 105 -0.57 -4.45 -6.90
CA SER A 105 -0.47 -3.20 -7.66
C SER A 105 -1.04 -3.36 -9.07
N ILE A 106 -0.68 -4.45 -9.77
CA ILE A 106 -1.21 -4.76 -11.10
C ILE A 106 -2.72 -5.02 -11.02
N ALA A 107 -3.19 -5.79 -10.05
CA ALA A 107 -4.61 -6.05 -9.87
C ALA A 107 -5.40 -4.74 -9.63
N THR A 108 -4.89 -3.85 -8.78
CA THR A 108 -5.49 -2.54 -8.55
C THR A 108 -5.50 -1.71 -9.84
N ALA A 109 -4.41 -1.65 -10.59
CA ALA A 109 -4.33 -0.90 -11.85
C ALA A 109 -5.36 -1.39 -12.87
N LEU A 110 -5.48 -2.71 -13.06
CA LEU A 110 -6.44 -3.32 -13.98
C LEU A 110 -7.90 -3.06 -13.59
N LEU A 111 -8.18 -2.96 -12.29
CA LEU A 111 -9.52 -2.71 -11.78
C LEU A 111 -9.89 -1.22 -11.77
N VAL A 112 -8.92 -0.32 -11.60
CA VAL A 112 -9.13 1.13 -11.61
C VAL A 112 -9.32 1.66 -13.03
N PHE A 113 -8.56 1.18 -14.01
CA PHE A 113 -8.61 1.68 -15.39
C PHE A 113 -10.02 1.70 -16.01
N PRO A 114 -10.83 0.63 -15.95
CA PRO A 114 -12.20 0.65 -16.44
C PRO A 114 -13.17 1.47 -15.56
N LEU A 115 -12.77 1.82 -14.34
CA LEU A 115 -13.60 2.58 -13.41
C LEU A 115 -13.58 4.08 -13.71
N ILE A 116 -12.52 4.58 -14.36
CA ILE A 116 -12.34 6.00 -14.71
C ILE A 116 -13.54 6.55 -15.52
N PRO A 117 -13.95 5.96 -16.67
CA PRO A 117 -15.07 6.49 -17.44
C PRO A 117 -16.38 6.49 -16.64
N VAL A 118 -16.64 5.42 -15.87
CA VAL A 118 -17.85 5.31 -15.04
C VAL A 118 -17.91 6.42 -13.96
N LEU A 119 -16.76 6.78 -13.39
CA LEU A 119 -16.69 7.86 -12.40
C LEU A 119 -16.92 9.21 -13.05
N LEU A 120 -16.35 9.46 -14.24
CA LEU A 120 -16.52 10.71 -14.97
C LEU A 120 -18.00 10.95 -15.34
N ASP A 121 -18.66 9.94 -15.91
CA ASP A 121 -20.08 10.02 -16.25
C ASP A 121 -20.93 10.35 -15.02
N LYS A 122 -20.64 9.69 -13.89
CA LYS A 122 -21.40 9.88 -12.66
C LYS A 122 -21.18 11.27 -12.04
N PHE A 123 -19.99 11.86 -12.21
CA PHE A 123 -19.73 13.24 -11.77
C PHE A 123 -20.42 14.26 -12.68
N GLU A 124 -20.47 14.01 -13.99
CA GLU A 124 -21.23 14.82 -14.94
C GLU A 124 -22.73 14.80 -14.64
N ASP A 125 -23.29 13.61 -14.35
CA ASP A 125 -24.69 13.46 -13.92
C ASP A 125 -25.01 14.28 -12.67
N LEU A 126 -24.14 14.24 -11.65
CA LEU A 126 -24.33 14.99 -10.41
C LEU A 126 -24.28 16.51 -10.66
N ALA A 127 -23.36 16.97 -11.50
CA ALA A 127 -23.27 18.38 -11.87
C ALA A 127 -24.53 18.85 -12.64
N ASN A 128 -25.06 18.01 -13.52
CA ASN A 128 -26.29 18.29 -14.26
C ASN A 128 -27.52 18.32 -13.34
N MET A 129 -27.57 17.47 -12.31
CA MET A 129 -28.63 17.51 -11.30
C MET A 129 -28.58 18.80 -10.48
N GLU A 130 -27.40 19.22 -10.02
CA GLU A 130 -27.23 20.47 -9.27
C GLU A 130 -27.56 21.71 -10.09
N ALA A 131 -27.29 21.70 -11.40
CA ALA A 131 -27.67 22.80 -12.30
C ALA A 131 -29.19 22.92 -12.43
N ARG A 132 -29.88 21.78 -12.62
CA ARG A 132 -31.35 21.75 -12.74
C ARG A 132 -32.06 22.21 -11.46
N ASP A 133 -31.57 21.80 -10.29
CA ASP A 133 -32.12 22.25 -9.00
C ASP A 133 -31.98 23.77 -8.81
N LYS A 134 -30.93 24.39 -9.36
CA LYS A 134 -30.77 25.86 -9.30
C LYS A 134 -31.76 26.56 -10.23
N ASP A 135 -31.90 26.08 -11.46
CA ASP A 135 -32.84 26.66 -12.43
C ASP A 135 -34.30 26.58 -11.95
N GLU A 136 -34.69 25.45 -11.31
CA GLU A 136 -36.03 25.29 -10.73
C GLU A 136 -36.27 26.23 -9.52
N ASN A 137 -35.25 26.47 -8.69
CA ASN A 137 -35.36 27.38 -7.55
C ASN A 137 -35.37 28.87 -7.96
N GLU A 138 -34.70 29.25 -9.05
CA GLU A 138 -34.75 30.61 -9.60
C GLU A 138 -36.06 30.90 -10.35
N ALA A 139 -36.75 29.86 -10.82
CA ALA A 139 -38.03 29.97 -11.50
C ALA A 139 -39.27 30.00 -10.55
N SER A 140 -39.07 29.80 -9.24
CA SER A 140 -40.12 29.84 -8.20
C SER A 140 -40.12 31.14 -7.40
#